data_AF-A0A917GYQ1-F1
#
_entry.id   AF-A0A917GYQ1-F1
#
_cell.length_a   1.000
_cell.length_b   1.000
_cell.length_c   1.000
_cell.angle_alpha   90.00
_cell.angle_beta   90.00
_cell.angle_gamma   90.00
#
_symmetry.space_group_name_H-M   'P 1'
#
loop_
_entity.id
_entity.type
_entity.pdbx_description
1 polymer ?
#
loop_
_entity_poly.entity_id
_entity_poly.type
_entity_poly.pdbx_seq_one_letter_code
_entity_poly.pdbx_strand_id
1 'polypeptide(L)' 'MAGTPVDKAAAEAAGLYRDHAGQRYWFCCPGCAPAFDADPAQYAAA' A
#
# COMPACT_ATOMS: atom_id res chain seq x y z
N MET A 1 -0.79 20.63 6.86
CA MET A 1 -1.75 19.51 6.73
C MET A 1 -0.92 18.27 6.44
N ALA A 2 -0.50 17.55 7.48
CA ALA A 2 0.30 16.34 7.29
C ALA A 2 -0.66 15.17 7.04
N GLY A 3 -0.56 14.53 5.87
CA GLY A 3 -1.32 13.33 5.57
C GLY A 3 -1.13 12.28 6.66
N THR A 4 -2.20 11.58 7.01
CA THR A 4 -2.17 10.55 8.06
C THR A 4 -1.17 9.46 7.65
N PRO A 5 -0.10 9.23 8.44
CA PRO A 5 0.88 8.21 8.10
C PRO A 5 0.25 6.82 8.16
N VAL A 6 0.53 6.00 7.15
CA VAL A 6 0.13 4.58 7.15
C VAL A 6 0.90 3.87 8.26
N ASP A 7 0.18 3.27 9.20
CA ASP A 7 0.78 2.39 10.21
C ASP A 7 1.15 1.06 9.54
N LYS A 8 2.46 0.86 9.32
CA LYS A 8 3.00 -0.33 8.66
C LYS A 8 2.74 -1.60 9.45
N ALA A 9 2.80 -1.54 10.77
CA ALA A 9 2.59 -2.71 11.62
C ALA A 9 1.12 -3.16 11.56
N ALA A 10 0.19 -2.21 11.62
CA ALA A 10 -1.24 -2.50 11.43
C ALA A 10 -1.53 -3.01 10.01
N ALA A 11 -0.92 -2.41 8.99
CA ALA A 11 -1.07 -2.86 7.61
C ALA A 11 -0.51 -4.28 7.39
N GLU A 12 0.64 -4.62 7.97
CA GLU A 12 1.20 -5.97 7.90
C GLU A 12 0.32 -6.99 8.64
N ALA A 13 -0.14 -6.65 9.85
CA ALA A 13 -1.05 -7.50 10.62
C ALA A 13 -2.39 -7.74 9.90
N ALA A 14 -2.88 -6.76 9.17
CA ALA A 14 -4.11 -6.83 8.38
C ALA A 14 -3.91 -7.40 6.96
N GLY A 15 -2.68 -7.69 6.53
CA GLY A 15 -2.40 -8.14 5.15
C GLY A 15 -2.58 -7.06 4.07
N LEU A 16 -2.59 -5.79 4.48
CA LEU A 16 -2.71 -4.61 3.63
C LEU A 16 -1.33 -4.16 3.10
N TYR A 17 -0.57 -5.09 2.54
CA TYR A 17 0.69 -4.81 1.88
C TYR A 17 0.80 -5.54 0.53
N ARG A 18 1.62 -5.00 -0.37
CA ARG A 18 1.95 -5.61 -1.67
C ARG A 18 3.43 -5.46 -1.95
N ASP A 19 4.06 -6.54 -2.38
CA ASP A 19 5.44 -6.53 -2.83
C ASP A 19 5.43 -6.37 -4.36
N HIS A 20 5.98 -5.27 -4.87
CA HIS A 20 6.07 -4.97 -6.29
C HIS A 20 7.46 -4.45 -6.65
N ALA A 21 8.07 -4.99 -7.71
CA ALA A 21 9.41 -4.61 -8.17
C ALA A 21 10.51 -4.64 -7.08
N GLY A 22 10.39 -5.56 -6.11
CA GLY A 22 11.31 -5.67 -4.97
C GLY A 22 11.11 -4.62 -3.87
N GLN A 23 10.06 -3.80 -3.95
CA GLN A 23 9.65 -2.86 -2.92
C GLN A 23 8.34 -3.31 -2.27
N ARG A 24 8.24 -3.13 -0.96
CA ARG A 24 7.00 -3.38 -0.21
C ARG A 24 6.21 -2.09 -0.06
N TYR A 25 4.96 -2.13 -0.48
CA TYR A 25 3.98 -1.05 -0.36
C TYR A 25 2.98 -1.39 0.74
N TRP A 26 2.63 -0.42 1.57
CA TRP A 26 1.64 -0.56 2.64
C TRP A 26 0.44 0.33 2.36
N PHE A 27 -0.75 -0.16 2.69
CA PHE A 27 -2.00 0.54 2.45
C PHE A 27 -2.73 0.84 3.76
N CYS A 28 -3.37 2.00 3.84
CA CYS A 28 -4.18 2.37 4.99
C CYS A 28 -5.53 1.64 5.03
N CYS A 29 -5.95 1.03 3.92
CA CYS A 29 -7.31 0.52 3.76
C CYS A 29 -7.39 -0.71 2.85
N PRO A 30 -8.37 -1.62 3.05
CA PRO A 30 -8.58 -2.77 2.18
C PRO A 30 -9.05 -2.39 0.78
N GLY A 31 -9.62 -1.19 0.58
CA GLY A 31 -9.98 -0.69 -0.76
C GLY A 31 -8.78 -0.17 -1.57
N CYS A 32 -7.66 0.12 -0.89
CA CYS A 32 -6.46 0.66 -1.50
C CYS A 32 -5.62 -0.46 -2.15
N ALA A 33 -5.67 -1.67 -1.58
CA ALA A 33 -5.01 -2.86 -2.12
C ALA A 33 -5.49 -3.27 -3.53
N PRO A 34 -6.80 -3.41 -3.82
CA PRO A 34 -7.27 -3.74 -5.16
C PRO A 34 -7.04 -2.63 -6.17
N ALA A 35 -6.99 -1.36 -5.75
CA ALA A 35 -6.60 -0.25 -6.62
C ALA A 35 -5.12 -0.38 -7.04
N PHE A 36 -4.25 -0.73 -6.09
CA PHE A 36 -2.86 -1.04 -6.40
C PHE A 36 -2.72 -2.30 -7.26
N ASP A 37 -3.51 -3.35 -7.01
CA ASP A 37 -3.48 -4.56 -7.84
C ASP A 37 -3.97 -4.29 -9.28
N ALA A 38 -4.86 -3.31 -9.49
CA ALA A 38 -5.36 -2.92 -10.81
C ALA A 38 -4.32 -2.16 -11.64
N ASP A 39 -3.56 -1.25 -11.02
CA ASP A 39 -2.52 -0.50 -11.72
C ASP A 39 -1.29 -0.22 -10.82
N PRO A 40 -0.51 -1.25 -10.49
CA PRO A 40 0.60 -1.12 -9.56
C PRO A 40 1.68 -0.19 -10.12
N ALA A 41 1.83 -0.12 -11.45
CA ALA A 41 2.80 0.78 -12.09
C ALA A 41 2.46 2.25 -11.84
N GLN A 42 1.18 2.63 -11.84
CA GLN A 42 0.74 4.00 -11.54
C GLN A 42 1.03 4.40 -10.10
N TYR A 43 0.87 3.47 -9.15
CA TYR A 43 1.06 3.75 -7.71
C TYR A 43 2.48 3.46 -7.20
N ALA A 44 3.22 2.58 -7.88
CA ALA A 44 4.61 2.25 -7.60
C ALA A 44 5.60 3.18 -8.30
N ALA A 45 5.15 3.96 -9.29
CA ALA A 45 5.91 5.04 -9.89
C ALA A 45 6.09 6.17 -8.86
N ALA A 46 7.12 6.05 -8.04
CA ALA A 46 7.68 7.14 -7.26
C ALA A 46 8.54 8.06 -8.15
#